data_AF-A0A0M5IM38-F1
#
_entry.id   AF-A0A0M5IM38-F1
#
_cell.length_a   1.000
_cell.length_b   1.000
_cell.length_c   1.000
_cell.angle_alpha   90.00
_cell.angle_beta   90.00
_cell.angle_gamma   90.00
#
_symmetry.space_group_name_H-M   'P 1'
#
loop_
_entity.id
_entity.type
_entity.pdbx_description
1 polymer ?
#
loop_
_entity_poly.entity_id
_entity_poly.type
_entity_poly.pdbx_seq_one_letter_code
_entity_poly.pdbx_strand_id
1 'polypeptide(L)'
;MLDEYASCDIYVDSDDHDLVRRSLSSTLGIKGETRLKVGAVEISIAHNDYETGGEGFLDWWTVIECSATHDAAPKSVVSSVQAVLDALRGSRIRALPSCYFEDELDF
;
A
#
# COMPACT_ATOMS: atom_id res chain seq x y z
N MET A 1 14.47 -4.38 -15.72
CA MET A 1 13.31 -4.38 -14.80
C MET A 1 12.27 -3.52 -15.48
N LEU A 2 11.08 -4.04 -15.76
CA LEU A 2 10.01 -3.21 -16.32
C LEU A 2 9.60 -2.20 -15.24
N ASP A 3 9.70 -0.92 -15.57
CA ASP A 3 9.36 0.23 -14.70
C ASP A 3 7.93 0.12 -14.14
N GLU A 4 7.08 -0.58 -14.88
CA GLU A 4 5.67 -0.84 -14.61
C GLU A 4 5.38 -1.48 -13.24
N TYR A 5 6.26 -2.35 -12.75
CA TYR A 5 6.12 -3.04 -11.46
C TYR A 5 7.07 -2.46 -10.39
N ALA A 6 7.68 -1.30 -10.65
CA ALA A 6 8.63 -0.71 -9.72
C ALA A 6 7.94 -0.14 -8.47
N SER A 7 6.73 0.38 -8.62
CA SER A 7 5.98 0.99 -7.51
C SER A 7 4.47 0.81 -7.64
N CYS A 8 3.78 0.89 -6.50
CA CYS A 8 2.33 1.03 -6.44
C CYS A 8 1.91 1.86 -5.23
N ASP A 9 1.08 2.86 -5.44
CA ASP A 9 0.53 3.67 -4.34
C ASP A 9 -0.83 3.12 -3.97
N ILE A 10 -1.07 2.90 -2.69
CA ILE A 10 -2.37 2.48 -2.18
C ILE A 10 -2.91 3.61 -1.32
N TYR A 11 -3.94 4.26 -1.82
CA TYR A 11 -4.67 5.27 -1.05
C TYR A 11 -5.51 4.55 -0.01
N VAL A 12 -5.59 5.10 1.19
CA VAL A 12 -6.32 4.52 2.32
C VAL A 12 -7.28 5.55 2.91
N ASP A 13 -8.53 5.13 3.08
CA ASP A 13 -9.61 5.92 3.70
C ASP A 13 -9.48 5.90 5.24
N SER A 14 -8.39 6.48 5.74
CA SER A 14 -8.12 6.67 7.15
C SER A 14 -7.15 7.82 7.35
N ASP A 15 -7.39 8.63 8.38
CA ASP A 15 -6.49 9.69 8.88
C ASP A 15 -5.56 9.20 10.01
N ASP A 16 -5.85 8.03 10.61
CA ASP A 16 -5.03 7.42 11.66
C ASP A 16 -3.97 6.49 11.05
N HIS A 17 -2.81 7.08 10.75
CA HIS A 17 -1.64 6.36 10.24
C HIS A 17 -1.17 5.24 11.16
N ASP A 18 -1.33 5.42 12.48
CA ASP A 18 -0.91 4.42 13.45
C ASP A 18 -1.88 3.23 13.47
N LEU A 19 -3.18 3.46 13.24
CA LEU A 19 -4.15 2.39 13.02
C LEU A 19 -3.78 1.58 11.78
N VAL A 20 -3.53 2.23 10.64
CA VAL A 20 -3.12 1.55 9.41
C VAL A 20 -1.85 0.74 9.64
N ARG A 21 -0.83 1.34 10.28
CA ARG A 21 0.44 0.65 10.61
C ARG A 21 0.24 -0.56 11.51
N ARG A 22 -0.55 -0.41 12.60
CA ARG A 22 -0.83 -1.51 13.53
C ARG A 22 -1.59 -2.65 12.85
N SER A 23 -2.58 -2.33 12.02
CA SER A 23 -3.37 -3.31 11.27
C SER A 23 -2.51 -4.12 10.31
N LEU A 24 -1.64 -3.45 9.54
CA LEU A 24 -0.70 -4.10 8.64
C LEU A 24 0.31 -4.96 9.41
N SER A 25 0.91 -4.42 10.48
CA SER A 25 1.89 -5.12 11.30
C SER A 25 1.31 -6.37 11.96
N SER A 26 0.08 -6.27 12.48
CA SER A 26 -0.62 -7.39 13.13
C SER A 26 -1.00 -8.47 12.12
N THR A 27 -1.44 -8.10 10.93
CA THR A 27 -1.95 -9.05 9.94
C THR A 27 -0.82 -9.72 9.15
N LEU A 28 0.22 -8.96 8.81
CA LEU A 28 1.36 -9.45 8.02
C LEU A 28 2.54 -9.90 8.88
N GLY A 29 2.46 -9.75 10.21
CA GLY A 29 3.49 -10.18 11.16
C GLY A 29 4.80 -9.37 11.07
N ILE A 30 4.74 -8.14 10.57
CA ILE A 30 5.93 -7.32 10.28
C ILE A 30 6.33 -6.54 11.53
N LYS A 31 7.63 -6.50 11.82
CA LYS A 31 8.21 -5.73 12.92
C LYS A 31 9.13 -4.65 12.35
N GLY A 32 8.86 -3.38 12.64
CA GLY A 32 9.67 -2.24 12.21
C GLY A 32 8.92 -0.92 12.37
N GLU A 33 9.64 0.16 12.68
CA GLU A 33 9.04 1.47 12.99
C GLU A 33 8.81 2.35 11.76
N THR A 34 9.58 2.16 10.68
CA THR A 34 9.63 3.14 9.56
C THR A 34 9.45 2.55 8.16
N ARG A 35 9.85 1.29 7.93
CA ARG A 35 9.66 0.59 6.66
C ARG A 35 9.27 -0.85 6.92
N LEU A 36 8.20 -1.30 6.29
CA LEU A 36 7.67 -2.64 6.46
C LEU A 36 7.94 -3.43 5.18
N LYS A 37 8.52 -4.63 5.29
CA LYS A 37 8.77 -5.48 4.13
C LYS A 37 7.66 -6.51 3.99
N VAL A 38 7.01 -6.54 2.83
CA VAL A 38 5.96 -7.49 2.46
C VAL A 38 6.45 -8.26 1.25
N GLY A 39 6.99 -9.45 1.44
CA GLY A 39 7.51 -10.27 0.34
C GLY A 39 8.53 -9.51 -0.54
N ALA A 40 8.12 -9.19 -1.76
CA ALA A 40 8.91 -8.52 -2.78
C ALA A 40 8.74 -6.99 -2.83
N VAL A 41 7.98 -6.39 -1.90
CA VAL A 41 7.86 -4.93 -1.77
C VAL A 41 8.29 -4.44 -0.39
N GLU A 42 8.88 -3.26 -0.36
CA GLU A 42 9.04 -2.43 0.83
C GLU A 42 7.92 -1.39 0.82
N ILE A 43 7.26 -1.18 1.96
CA ILE A 43 6.18 -0.21 2.09
C ILE A 43 6.55 0.90 3.08
N SER A 44 6.21 2.13 2.71
CA SER A 44 6.16 3.31 3.57
C SER A 44 4.72 3.78 3.73
N ILE A 45 4.40 4.37 4.89
CA ILE A 45 3.09 4.97 5.14
C ILE A 45 3.33 6.48 5.27
N ALA A 46 2.73 7.25 4.38
CA ALA A 46 2.91 8.69 4.25
C ALA A 46 1.54 9.41 4.30
N HIS A 47 1.58 10.72 4.53
CA HIS A 47 0.41 11.57 4.33
C HIS A 47 0.19 11.76 2.83
N ASN A 48 -1.07 11.87 2.43
CA ASN A 48 -1.42 12.23 1.07
C ASN A 48 -1.20 13.74 0.86
N ASP A 49 -0.13 14.10 0.14
CA ASP A 49 0.26 15.50 -0.11
C ASP A 49 -0.76 16.30 -0.97
N TYR A 50 -1.83 15.66 -1.45
CA TYR A 50 -2.97 16.33 -2.10
C TYR A 50 -3.92 17.05 -1.10
N GLU A 51 -3.49 17.25 0.14
CA GLU A 51 -4.19 17.85 1.29
C GLU A 51 -4.86 19.23 1.01
N THR A 52 -4.49 19.92 -0.08
CA THR A 52 -5.04 21.24 -0.45
C THR A 52 -6.13 21.17 -1.54
N GLY A 53 -7.31 20.66 -1.18
CA GLY A 53 -8.58 21.15 -1.72
C GLY A 53 -9.35 20.27 -2.69
N GLY A 54 -10.36 19.57 -2.17
CA GLY A 54 -11.55 19.11 -2.92
C GLY A 54 -12.25 17.95 -2.22
N GLU A 55 -13.58 17.87 -2.33
CA GLU A 55 -14.37 16.76 -1.76
C GLU A 55 -14.28 15.52 -2.68
N GLY A 56 -13.98 14.34 -2.13
CA GLY A 56 -13.86 13.08 -2.89
C GLY A 56 -12.56 12.28 -2.60
N PHE A 57 -11.90 11.72 -3.62
CA PHE A 57 -10.63 10.95 -3.50
C PHE A 57 -9.50 11.71 -2.75
N LEU A 58 -9.62 13.03 -2.64
CA LEU A 58 -8.75 13.93 -1.89
C LEU A 58 -8.90 13.80 -0.36
N ASP A 59 -9.96 13.15 0.14
CA ASP A 59 -10.20 12.88 1.57
C ASP A 59 -9.47 11.61 2.06
N TRP A 60 -8.62 10.98 1.25
CA TRP A 60 -7.89 9.79 1.64
C TRP A 60 -6.51 10.20 2.14
N TRP A 61 -6.44 10.45 3.46
CA TRP A 61 -5.33 11.11 4.15
C TRP A 61 -4.04 10.29 4.17
N THR A 62 -4.16 8.97 4.09
CA THR A 62 -3.02 8.05 4.16
C THR A 62 -2.72 7.47 2.78
N VAL A 63 -1.46 7.49 2.39
CA VAL A 63 -0.94 6.72 1.24
C VAL A 63 0.05 5.69 1.73
N ILE A 64 -0.09 4.46 1.24
CA ILE A 64 0.91 3.41 1.39
C ILE A 64 1.68 3.31 0.07
N GLU A 65 2.93 3.77 0.08
CA GLU A 65 3.82 3.68 -1.07
C GLU A 65 4.48 2.30 -1.05
N CYS A 66 4.22 1.48 -2.07
CA CYS A 66 4.86 0.19 -2.24
C CYS A 66 6.00 0.32 -3.27
N SER A 67 7.22 -0.03 -2.89
CA SER A 67 8.38 -0.07 -3.77
C SER A 67 8.87 -1.51 -3.93
N ALA A 68 9.00 -1.98 -5.17
CA ALA A 68 9.54 -3.30 -5.44
C ALA A 68 11.01 -3.39 -5.01
N THR A 69 11.39 -4.52 -4.39
CA THR A 69 12.78 -4.79 -4.07
C THR A 69 13.59 -5.04 -5.35
N HIS A 70 14.90 -4.77 -5.31
CA HIS A 70 15.79 -5.00 -6.44
C HIS A 70 15.63 -6.43 -7.01
N ASP A 71 15.46 -6.53 -8.33
CA ASP A 71 15.25 -7.76 -9.09
C ASP A 71 13.97 -8.57 -8.75
N ALA A 72 12.98 -7.95 -8.09
CA ALA A 72 11.70 -8.58 -7.87
C ALA A 72 11.03 -8.97 -9.20
N ALA A 73 10.55 -10.22 -9.29
CA ALA A 73 9.76 -10.66 -10.42
C ALA A 73 8.36 -10.00 -10.38
N PRO A 74 7.79 -9.57 -11.51
CA PRO A 74 6.48 -8.90 -11.58
C PRO A 74 5.38 -9.62 -10.77
N LYS A 75 5.23 -10.92 -10.98
CA LYS A 75 4.24 -11.74 -10.25
C LYS A 75 4.43 -11.70 -8.73
N SER A 76 5.68 -11.60 -8.26
CA SER A 76 5.98 -11.50 -6.82
C SER A 76 5.62 -10.11 -6.28
N VAL A 77 5.79 -9.05 -7.07
CA VAL A 77 5.34 -7.69 -6.73
C VAL A 77 3.82 -7.67 -6.60
N VAL A 78 3.09 -8.11 -7.65
CA VAL A 78 1.61 -8.18 -7.64
C VAL A 78 1.11 -8.95 -6.43
N SER A 79 1.67 -10.15 -6.18
CA SER A 79 1.27 -10.97 -5.02
C SER A 79 1.54 -10.28 -3.68
N SER A 80 2.59 -9.47 -3.59
CA SER A 80 2.94 -8.77 -2.36
C SER A 80 2.06 -7.54 -2.14
N VAL A 81 1.73 -6.80 -3.19
CA VAL A 81 0.75 -5.70 -3.16
C VAL A 81 -0.65 -6.22 -2.81
N GLN A 82 -1.05 -7.36 -3.40
CA GLN A 82 -2.30 -8.03 -3.04
C GLN A 82 -2.37 -8.38 -1.56
N ALA A 83 -1.26 -8.88 -0.97
CA ALA A 83 -1.22 -9.19 0.45
C ALA A 83 -1.42 -7.94 1.34
N VAL A 84 -0.94 -6.76 0.90
CA VAL A 84 -1.20 -5.49 1.60
C VAL A 84 -2.70 -5.15 1.54
N LEU A 85 -3.31 -5.25 0.35
CA LEU A 85 -4.74 -5.00 0.15
C LEU A 85 -5.61 -5.95 0.98
N ASP A 86 -5.28 -7.24 1.00
CA ASP A 86 -6.01 -8.25 1.78
C ASP A 86 -5.90 -7.97 3.29
N ALA A 87 -4.75 -7.48 3.76
CA ALA A 87 -4.57 -7.11 5.16
C ALA A 87 -5.44 -5.90 5.56
N LEU A 88 -5.53 -4.89 4.69
CA LEU A 88 -6.40 -3.72 4.89
C LEU A 88 -7.87 -4.15 4.88
N ARG A 89 -8.26 -4.96 3.90
CA ARG A 89 -9.61 -5.54 3.78
C ARG A 89 -9.99 -6.36 5.00
N GLY A 90 -9.10 -7.24 5.48
CA GLY A 90 -9.29 -8.03 6.70
C GLY A 90 -9.49 -7.16 7.95
N SER A 91 -8.91 -5.96 7.95
CA SER A 91 -9.06 -4.95 9.00
C SER A 91 -10.23 -3.98 8.78
N ARG A 92 -11.05 -4.21 7.74
CA ARG A 92 -12.18 -3.34 7.31
C ARG A 92 -11.78 -1.91 6.95
N ILE A 93 -10.54 -1.72 6.50
CA ILE A 93 -10.02 -0.45 6.02
C ILE A 93 -10.22 -0.40 4.51
N ARG A 94 -10.88 0.65 3.99
CA ARG A 94 -11.04 0.83 2.54
C ARG A 94 -9.73 1.33 1.94
N ALA A 95 -9.36 0.76 0.80
CA ALA A 95 -8.12 1.04 0.11
C ALA A 95 -8.33 0.99 -1.41
N LEU A 96 -7.49 1.71 -2.14
CA LEU A 96 -7.56 1.85 -3.59
C LEU A 96 -6.12 1.88 -4.12
N PRO A 97 -5.67 0.83 -4.82
CA PRO A 97 -4.38 0.87 -5.48
C PRO A 97 -4.43 1.83 -6.67
N SER A 98 -3.29 2.44 -6.96
CA SER A 98 -3.02 3.22 -8.17
C SER A 98 -1.64 2.81 -8.66
N CYS A 99 -1.64 1.93 -9.65
CA CYS A 99 -0.43 1.47 -10.30
C CYS A 99 -0.73 0.87 -11.65
N TYR A 100 0.33 0.68 -12.46
CA TYR A 100 0.17 0.21 -13.82
C TYR A 100 -0.39 -1.21 -13.95
N PHE A 101 -0.28 -2.02 -12.90
CA PHE A 101 -0.78 -3.40 -12.83
C PHE A 101 -2.04 -3.52 -11.95
N GLU A 102 -2.78 -2.42 -11.74
CA GLU A 102 -3.98 -2.43 -10.91
C GLU A 102 -5.04 -3.44 -11.40
N ASP A 103 -5.08 -3.73 -12.71
CA ASP A 103 -5.96 -4.73 -13.32
C ASP A 103 -5.60 -6.18 -12.96
N GLU A 104 -4.41 -6.41 -12.40
CA GLU A 104 -3.98 -7.70 -11.86
C GLU A 104 -4.34 -7.90 -10.38
N LEU A 105 -4.88 -6.87 -9.72
CA LEU A 105 -5.21 -6.88 -8.29
C LEU A 105 -6.71 -7.15 -8.08
N ASP A 106 -7.03 -7.84 -6.99
CA ASP A 106 -8.39 -8.08 -6.53
C ASP A 106 -8.67 -7.19 -5.31
N PHE A 107 -9.25 -6.00 -5.52
CA PHE A 107 -9.49 -4.97 -4.48
C PHE A 107 -10.96 -4.55 -4.33
#